data_AF-A0A9D3ZKG5-F1
#
_entry.id   AF-A0A9D3ZKG5-F1
#
_cell.length_a   1.000
_cell.length_b   1.000
_cell.length_c   1.000
_cell.angle_alpha   90.00
_cell.angle_beta   90.00
_cell.angle_gamma   90.00
#
_symmetry.space_group_name_H-M   'P 1'
#
loop_
_entity.id
_entity.type
_entity.pdbx_description
1 polymer ?
#
loop_
_entity_poly.entity_id
_entity_poly.type
_entity_poly.pdbx_seq_one_letter_code
_entity_poly.pdbx_strand_id
1 'polypeptide(L)' 'MRYALYSLKKANLTIKEYLSKVKSLTDNLIVASSLVTEQEQVSIILADLSIEYESIHVIASATPMSLDLLTEMLLDYEA' A
#
# COMPACT_ATOMS: atom_id res chain seq x y z
N MET A 1 3.78 11.14 12.12
CA MET A 1 3.04 10.76 10.90
C MET A 1 3.70 9.60 10.17
N ARG A 2 5.04 9.60 9.94
CA ARG A 2 5.73 8.50 9.26
C ARG A 2 5.58 7.15 9.97
N TYR A 3 5.72 7.13 11.30
CA TYR A 3 5.42 5.94 12.11
C TYR A 3 4.00 5.40 11.95
N ALA A 4 3.00 6.26 11.70
CA ALA A 4 1.61 5.82 11.51
C ALA A 4 1.41 5.14 10.15
N LEU A 5 2.16 5.56 9.13
CA LEU A 5 2.18 4.94 7.82
C LEU A 5 2.78 3.52 7.89
N TYR A 6 3.92 3.37 8.57
CA TYR A 6 4.59 2.08 8.76
C TYR A 6 3.90 1.15 9.77
N SER A 7 2.96 1.67 10.58
CA SER A 7 2.17 0.86 11.51
C SER A 7 0.78 0.54 10.98
N LEU A 8 0.45 0.99 9.77
CA LEU A 8 -0.89 0.82 9.20
C LEU A 8 -1.03 -0.61 8.68
N LYS A 9 -1.80 -1.41 9.40
CA LYS A 9 -2.11 -2.79 9.00
C LYS A 9 -3.44 -2.84 8.25
N LYS A 10 -3.54 -3.71 7.24
CA LYS A 10 -4.85 -4.05 6.64
C LYS A 10 -5.81 -4.55 7.72
N ALA A 11 -5.37 -5.53 8.53
CA ALA A 11 -6.17 -6.12 9.60
C ALA A 11 -7.62 -6.41 9.14
N ASN A 12 -8.63 -5.85 9.82
CA ASN A 12 -10.05 -6.00 9.50
C ASN A 12 -10.60 -4.96 8.52
N LEU A 13 -9.73 -4.14 7.91
CA LEU A 13 -10.15 -3.17 6.90
C LEU A 13 -10.32 -3.88 5.54
N THR A 14 -11.27 -3.38 4.77
CA THR A 14 -11.31 -3.70 3.33
C THR A 14 -10.05 -3.13 2.66
N ILE A 15 -9.61 -3.72 1.55
CA ILE A 15 -8.52 -3.20 0.72
C ILE A 15 -8.79 -1.75 0.35
N LYS A 16 -10.02 -1.43 -0.04
CA LYS A 16 -10.40 -0.05 -0.40
C LYS A 16 -10.18 0.94 0.74
N GLU A 17 -10.59 0.58 1.96
CA GLU A 17 -10.39 1.42 3.16
C GLU A 17 -8.91 1.51 3.53
N TYR A 18 -8.19 0.40 3.45
CA TYR A 18 -6.77 0.33 3.73
C TYR A 18 -5.97 1.25 2.79
N LEU A 19 -6.17 1.11 1.48
CA LEU A 19 -5.51 1.93 0.46
C LEU A 19 -5.87 3.42 0.61
N SER A 20 -7.12 3.73 0.92
CA SER A 20 -7.54 5.11 1.19
C SER A 20 -6.80 5.71 2.39
N LYS A 21 -6.56 4.93 3.45
CA LYS A 21 -5.79 5.37 4.63
C LYS A 21 -4.30 5.53 4.32
N VAL A 22 -3.70 4.59 3.57
CA VAL A 22 -2.31 4.71 3.10
C VAL A 22 -2.15 6.02 2.34
N LYS A 23 -3.01 6.26 1.34
CA LYS A 23 -3.00 7.47 0.53
C LYS A 23 -3.13 8.73 1.38
N SER A 24 -4.11 8.77 2.29
CA SER A 24 -4.29 9.92 3.19
C SER A 24 -3.07 10.19 4.07
N LEU A 25 -2.40 9.14 4.59
CA LEU A 25 -1.18 9.29 5.39
C LEU A 25 0.00 9.77 4.54
N THR A 26 0.15 9.25 3.32
CA THR A 26 1.16 9.71 2.36
C THR A 26 0.93 11.17 1.98
N ASP A 27 -0.30 11.56 1.62
CA ASP A 27 -0.63 12.94 1.25
C ASP A 27 -0.31 13.91 2.40
N ASN A 28 -0.65 13.53 3.64
CA ASN A 28 -0.31 14.32 4.82
C ASN A 28 1.22 14.44 5.03
N LEU A 29 1.99 13.39 4.73
CA LEU A 29 3.45 13.41 4.79
C LEU A 29 4.05 14.30 3.71
N ILE A 30 3.53 14.24 2.48
CA ILE A 30 3.94 15.09 1.37
C ILE A 30 3.69 16.56 1.72
N VAL A 31 2.52 16.89 2.27
CA VAL A 31 2.18 18.24 2.74
C VAL A 31 3.14 18.69 3.86
N ALA A 32 3.56 17.78 4.74
CA ALA A 32 4.55 18.05 5.77
C ALA A 32 6.01 18.15 5.23
N SER A 33 6.20 18.26 3.90
CA SER A 33 7.51 18.25 3.22
C SER A 33 8.34 16.98 3.47
N SER A 34 7.68 15.87 3.84
CA SER A 34 8.31 14.55 3.87
C SER A 34 8.20 13.93 2.49
N LEU A 35 9.35 13.65 1.88
CA LEU A 35 9.43 12.84 0.67
C LEU A 35 8.92 11.43 0.98
N VAL A 36 7.81 11.05 0.34
CA VAL A 36 7.33 9.67 0.30
C VAL A 36 7.30 9.30 -1.17
N THR A 37 8.19 8.40 -1.56
CA THR A 37 8.26 7.94 -2.95
C THR A 37 7.19 6.91 -3.24
N GLU A 38 6.82 6.76 -4.51
CA GLU A 38 5.87 5.73 -4.94
C GLU A 38 6.34 4.32 -4.56
N GLN A 39 7.62 4.02 -4.77
CA GLN A 39 8.23 2.75 -4.39
C GLN A 39 8.13 2.47 -2.89
N GLU A 40 8.24 3.50 -2.05
CA GLU A 40 8.10 3.38 -0.60
C GLU A 40 6.65 3.04 -0.23
N GLN A 41 5.66 3.66 -0.88
CA GLN A 41 4.25 3.32 -0.68
C GLN A 41 3.95 1.89 -1.09
N VAL A 42 4.43 1.47 -2.27
CA VAL A 42 4.32 0.09 -2.77
C VAL A 42 4.94 -0.89 -1.75
N SER A 43 6.13 -0.59 -1.25
CA SER A 43 6.81 -1.44 -0.28
C SER A 43 6.07 -1.55 1.05
N ILE A 44 5.48 -0.44 1.54
CA ILE A 44 4.68 -0.42 2.77
C ILE A 44 3.41 -1.26 2.59
N ILE A 45 2.68 -1.04 1.48
CA ILE A 45 1.47 -1.80 1.17
C ILE A 45 1.79 -3.28 1.13
N LEU A 46 2.81 -3.68 0.36
CA LEU A 46 3.22 -5.08 0.26
C LEU A 46 3.59 -5.63 1.65
N ALA A 47 4.43 -4.95 2.43
CA ALA A 47 4.87 -5.44 3.73
C ALA A 47 3.74 -5.73 4.73
N ASP A 48 2.61 -5.01 4.63
CA ASP A 48 1.46 -5.15 5.52
C ASP A 48 0.30 -6.01 4.96
N LEU A 49 0.45 -6.57 3.75
CA LEU A 49 -0.53 -7.49 3.19
C LEU A 49 -0.51 -8.85 3.91
N SER A 50 -1.69 -9.44 4.06
CA SER A 50 -1.86 -10.80 4.58
C SER A 50 -1.32 -11.82 3.58
N ILE A 51 -1.02 -13.04 4.06
CA ILE A 51 -0.57 -14.18 3.24
C ILE A 51 -1.57 -14.57 2.13
N GLU A 52 -2.81 -14.11 2.25
CA GLU A 52 -3.85 -14.25 1.23
C GLU A 52 -3.46 -13.57 -0.09
N TYR A 53 -2.64 -12.52 -0.03
CA TYR A 53 -2.18 -11.72 -1.17
C TYR A 53 -0.77 -12.09 -1.64
N GLU A 54 -0.25 -13.26 -1.27
CA GLU A 54 1.09 -13.73 -1.68
C GLU A 54 1.27 -13.72 -3.22
N SER A 55 0.21 -14.03 -3.97
CA SER A 55 0.24 -13.95 -5.45
C SER A 55 0.64 -12.56 -5.94
N ILE A 56 0.19 -11.50 -5.27
CA ILE A 56 0.50 -10.11 -5.61
C ILE A 56 1.94 -9.78 -5.21
N HIS A 57 2.41 -10.29 -4.07
CA HIS A 57 3.83 -10.21 -3.66
C HIS A 57 4.76 -10.80 -4.72
N VAL A 58 4.44 -12.00 -5.20
CA VAL A 58 5.23 -12.68 -6.23
C VAL A 58 5.30 -11.82 -7.50
N ILE A 59 4.17 -11.26 -7.95
CA ILE A 59 4.10 -10.42 -9.15
C ILE A 59 4.92 -9.13 -8.97
N ALA A 60 4.77 -8.44 -7.84
CA ALA A 60 5.51 -7.23 -7.52
C ALA A 60 7.01 -7.48 -7.32
N SER A 61 7.41 -8.69 -6.90
CA SER A 61 8.81 -9.08 -6.81
C SER A 61 9.45 -9.38 -8.18
N ALA A 62 8.64 -9.87 -9.12
CA ALA A 62 9.10 -10.25 -10.45
C ALA A 62 9.14 -9.06 -11.41
N THR A 63 8.30 -8.04 -11.19
CA THR A 63 8.14 -6.91 -12.11
C THR A 63 8.04 -5.60 -11.35
N PRO A 64 8.76 -4.53 -11.77
CA PRO A 64 8.52 -3.19 -11.25
C PRO A 64 7.05 -2.81 -11.44
N MET A 65 6.38 -2.50 -10.33
CA MET A 65 4.94 -2.23 -10.28
C MET A 65 4.72 -0.80 -9.82
N SER A 66 3.84 -0.09 -10.52
CA SER A 66 3.35 1.21 -10.06
C SER A 66 2.35 1.05 -8.92
N LEU A 67 2.22 2.09 -8.11
CA LEU A 67 1.24 2.14 -7.03
C LEU A 67 -0.18 1.94 -7.59
N ASP A 68 -0.50 2.58 -8.71
CA ASP A 68 -1.81 2.46 -9.35
C ASP A 68 -2.11 0.99 -9.73
N LEU A 69 -1.15 0.30 -10.37
CA LEU A 69 -1.32 -1.11 -10.73
C LEU A 69 -1.48 -2.01 -9.51
N LEU A 70 -0.71 -1.76 -8.44
CA LEU A 70 -0.86 -2.47 -7.17
C LEU A 70 -2.27 -2.28 -6.59
N THR A 71 -2.78 -1.05 -6.62
CA THR A 71 -4.12 -0.76 -6.10
C THR A 71 -5.22 -1.43 -6.90
N GLU A 72 -5.13 -1.46 -8.23
CA GLU A 72 -6.07 -2.17 -9.09
C GLU A 72 -6.06 -3.67 -8.78
N MET A 73 -4.89 -4.29 -8.77
CA MET A 73 -4.76 -5.73 -8.47
C MET A 73 -5.32 -6.11 -7.09
N LEU A 74 -5.11 -5.26 -6.09
CA LEU A 74 -5.64 -5.48 -4.75
C LEU A 74 -7.16 -5.35 -4.70
N LEU A 75 -7.72 -4.38 -5.44
CA LEU A 75 -9.18 -4.18 -5.52
C LEU A 75 -9.84 -5.32 -6.29
N ASP A 76 -9.23 -5.78 -7.38
CA ASP A 76 -9.71 -6.92 -8.18
C ASP A 76 -9.70 -8.23 -7.39
N TYR A 77 -8.74 -8.39 -6.45
CA TYR A 77 -8.69 -9.56 -5.57
C TYR A 77 -9.78 -9.54 -4.49
N GLU A 78 -10.21 -8.36 -4.02
CA GLU A 78 -11.26 -8.22 -3.00
C GLU A 78 -12.70 -8.25 -3.58
N ALA A 79 -12.86 -7.97 -4.88
CA ALA A 79 -14.15 -7.91 -5.58
C ALA A 79 -14.85 -9.27 -5.71
#